data_AF-A0A2W4ZDH5-F1
#
_entry.id   AF-A0A2W4ZDH5-F1
#
_cell.length_a   1.000
_cell.length_b   1.000
_cell.length_c   1.000
_cell.angle_alpha   90.00
_cell.angle_beta   90.00
_cell.angle_gamma   90.00
#
_symmetry.space_group_name_H-M   'P 1'
#
loop_
_entity.id
_entity.type
_entity.pdbx_description
1 polymer ?
#
loop_
_entity_poly.entity_id
_entity_poly.type
_entity_poly.pdbx_seq_one_letter_code
_entity_poly.pdbx_strand_id
1 'polypeptide(L)'
;AYDGFVGGSRGHEIVAEHAAAEVEEEPVVNNAPVLEENPHGEELNRFTFWGESIKVLPQNDTVDAAHHVPTWVKLLPTAMGALGLLLSWVFYSRKPGLPGVFTRTFSAIHTLFFRKWFFDELYNAVFVRNALRAGRAFWATDRNVVDGVGPDGVAARSMDISAILKKAQTGYVFHYAFVMIIGVFAFVSWLFYKVGV
;
A
#
# COMPACT_ATOMS: atom_id res chain seq x y z
N ALA A 1 -28.14 23.98 21.36
CA ALA A 1 -26.67 23.88 21.54
C ALA A 1 -26.27 22.49 21.08
N TYR A 2 -25.19 22.32 20.32
CA TYR A 2 -24.76 21.00 19.87
C TYR A 2 -24.15 20.23 21.05
N ASP A 3 -24.58 18.99 21.28
CA ASP A 3 -23.88 18.05 22.15
C ASP A 3 -22.86 17.29 21.30
N GLY A 4 -21.58 17.53 21.56
CA GLY A 4 -20.51 16.84 20.85
C GLY A 4 -20.56 15.34 21.16
N PHE A 5 -20.64 14.50 20.13
CA PHE A 5 -20.61 13.03 20.29
C PHE A 5 -19.33 12.52 20.97
N VAL A 6 -18.27 13.34 21.01
CA VAL A 6 -17.03 13.07 21.74
C VAL A 6 -16.63 14.31 22.55
N GLY A 7 -16.61 14.19 23.88
CA GLY A 7 -16.03 15.18 24.81
C GLY A 7 -16.87 16.44 25.06
N GLY A 8 -17.58 16.47 26.19
CA GLY A 8 -18.25 17.66 26.70
C GLY A 8 -19.13 17.32 27.89
N SER A 9 -18.72 17.66 29.11
CA SER A 9 -19.56 17.63 30.29
C SER A 9 -20.16 19.01 30.53
N ARG A 10 -21.48 19.07 30.73
CA ARG A 10 -22.14 20.15 31.45
C ARG A 10 -22.96 19.53 32.56
N GLY A 11 -22.80 20.06 33.78
CA GLY A 11 -23.76 19.84 34.86
C GLY A 11 -23.17 19.44 36.22
N HIS A 12 -22.14 20.13 36.73
CA HIS A 12 -22.05 20.33 38.18
C HIS A 12 -22.83 21.60 38.50
N GLU A 13 -24.17 21.49 38.49
CA GLU A 13 -25.05 22.57 38.91
C GLU A 13 -25.40 22.36 40.39
N ILE A 14 -24.74 23.17 41.22
CA ILE A 14 -25.21 23.75 42.49
C ILE A 14 -26.36 22.99 43.17
N VAL A 15 -26.01 22.10 44.10
CA VAL A 15 -26.88 21.74 45.23
C VAL A 15 -26.14 22.13 46.51
N ALA A 16 -26.02 23.45 46.71
CA ALA A 16 -25.97 23.97 48.06
C ALA A 16 -27.39 23.88 48.62
N GLU A 17 -27.51 23.50 49.89
CA GLU A 17 -28.76 23.39 50.66
C GLU A 17 -29.43 22.01 50.52
N HIS A 18 -29.10 21.08 51.42
CA HIS A 18 -30.01 20.55 52.44
C HIS A 18 -29.29 19.56 53.38
N ALA A 19 -29.48 19.81 54.68
CA ALA A 19 -29.55 18.86 55.79
C ALA A 19 -28.38 17.90 56.12
N ALA A 20 -27.87 18.08 57.33
CA ALA A 20 -27.13 17.09 58.10
C ALA A 20 -27.94 15.80 58.32
N ALA A 21 -27.35 14.64 58.04
CA ALA A 21 -27.36 13.45 58.88
C ALA A 21 -26.67 12.28 58.17
N GLU A 22 -25.85 11.58 58.96
CA GLU A 22 -25.37 10.20 58.82
C GLU A 22 -24.40 9.82 57.69
N VAL A 23 -23.25 9.33 58.15
CA VAL A 23 -22.24 8.60 57.41
C VAL A 23 -22.75 7.17 57.25
N GLU A 24 -23.25 6.84 56.06
CA GLU A 24 -23.31 5.46 55.58
C GLU A 24 -22.35 5.33 54.39
N GLU A 25 -21.36 4.45 54.54
CA GLU A 25 -20.49 4.02 53.46
C GLU A 25 -21.31 3.18 52.47
N GLU A 26 -21.70 3.76 51.34
CA GLU A 26 -22.21 2.97 50.20
C GLU A 26 -21.05 2.33 49.42
N PRO A 27 -21.13 1.03 49.09
CA PRO A 27 -20.07 0.33 48.38
C PRO A 27 -19.99 0.83 46.94
N VAL A 28 -18.77 0.89 46.44
CA VAL A 28 -18.41 1.22 45.05
C VAL A 28 -19.18 0.33 44.08
N VAL A 29 -20.31 0.81 43.57
CA VAL A 29 -21.01 0.19 42.44
C VAL A 29 -20.72 1.03 41.19
N ASN A 30 -20.07 0.38 40.23
CA ASN A 30 -20.04 0.81 38.85
C ASN A 30 -21.49 0.95 38.36
N ASN A 31 -22.06 2.15 38.44
CA ASN A 31 -23.42 2.39 37.99
C ASN A 31 -23.43 2.54 36.47
N ALA A 32 -23.53 1.39 35.81
CA ALA A 32 -24.02 1.23 34.45
C ALA A 32 -25.32 2.05 34.25
N PRO A 33 -25.54 2.61 33.05
CA PRO A 33 -26.67 3.49 32.80
C PRO A 33 -27.99 2.73 32.91
N VAL A 34 -28.96 3.41 33.51
CA VAL A 34 -30.39 3.06 33.51
C VAL A 34 -30.82 2.65 32.11
N LEU A 35 -31.20 1.39 31.93
CA LEU A 35 -31.82 0.90 30.71
C LEU A 35 -33.26 1.40 30.68
N GLU A 36 -33.47 2.59 30.10
CA GLU A 36 -34.80 2.97 29.60
C GLU A 36 -35.13 2.08 28.41
N GLU A 37 -36.12 1.20 28.58
CA GLU A 37 -36.61 0.29 27.55
C GLU A 37 -37.30 1.11 26.44
N ASN A 38 -36.56 1.44 25.37
CA ASN A 38 -37.10 2.05 24.16
C ASN A 38 -37.35 0.97 23.09
N PRO A 39 -38.62 0.69 22.70
CA PRO A 39 -38.97 -0.42 21.80
C PRO A 39 -38.74 -0.13 20.30
N HIS A 40 -38.01 0.92 19.97
CA HIS A 40 -37.63 1.25 18.59
C HIS A 40 -36.10 1.35 18.49
N GLY A 41 -35.49 0.31 17.89
CA GLY A 41 -34.13 0.23 17.34
C GLY A 41 -33.06 1.06 18.05
N GLU A 42 -32.26 0.40 18.90
CA GLU A 42 -31.08 0.90 19.62
C GLU A 42 -30.53 2.23 19.06
N GLU A 43 -30.90 3.35 19.70
CA GLU A 43 -30.20 4.60 19.46
C GLU A 43 -28.73 4.39 19.85
N LEU A 44 -27.82 4.58 18.89
CA LEU A 44 -26.37 4.46 19.07
C LEU A 44 -25.89 5.51 20.09
N ASN A 45 -26.03 5.21 21.37
CA ASN A 45 -25.50 5.99 22.47
C ASN A 45 -23.97 5.83 22.51
N ARG A 46 -23.24 6.90 22.86
CA ARG A 46 -21.78 6.84 23.07
C ARG A 46 -21.38 5.65 23.96
N PHE A 47 -22.16 5.39 25.02
CA PHE A 47 -21.87 4.31 25.96
C PHE A 47 -22.05 2.92 25.33
N THR A 48 -23.05 2.73 24.47
CA THR A 48 -23.27 1.45 23.76
C THR A 48 -22.30 1.28 22.58
N PHE A 49 -21.96 2.37 21.88
CA PHE A 49 -21.04 2.34 20.73
C PHE A 49 -19.58 2.07 21.13
N TRP A 50 -19.07 2.70 22.20
CA TRP A 50 -17.66 2.55 22.61
C TRP A 50 -17.44 1.43 23.63
N GLY A 51 -18.45 1.01 24.38
CA GLY A 51 -18.32 -0.04 25.40
C GLY A 51 -17.12 0.20 26.33
N GLU A 52 -16.28 -0.82 26.52
CA GLU A 52 -15.05 -0.75 27.33
C GLU A 52 -13.79 -0.30 26.54
N SER A 53 -13.92 0.07 25.26
CA SER A 53 -12.75 0.34 24.41
C SER A 53 -11.98 1.61 24.80
N ILE A 54 -12.64 2.58 25.44
CA ILE A 54 -12.01 3.80 25.96
C ILE A 54 -11.95 3.72 27.49
N LYS A 55 -10.84 3.17 27.99
CA LYS A 55 -10.60 3.02 29.43
C LYS A 55 -9.80 4.20 29.97
N VAL A 56 -10.42 5.05 30.79
CA VAL A 56 -9.73 6.10 31.56
C VAL A 56 -9.62 5.62 33.00
N LEU A 57 -8.40 5.52 33.52
CA LEU A 57 -8.18 5.10 34.90
C LEU A 57 -8.45 6.28 35.85
N PRO A 58 -9.10 6.08 37.01
CA PRO A 58 -9.36 7.15 37.97
C PRO A 58 -8.09 7.88 38.44
N GLN A 59 -6.94 7.20 38.42
CA GLN A 59 -5.65 7.78 38.79
C GLN A 59 -5.06 8.71 37.70
N ASN A 60 -5.56 8.65 36.46
CA ASN A 60 -5.06 9.43 35.33
C ASN A 60 -6.22 9.87 34.43
N ASP A 61 -7.12 10.68 34.98
CA ASP A 61 -8.23 11.26 34.23
C ASP A 61 -7.75 12.32 33.23
N THR A 62 -7.29 11.83 32.08
CA THR A 62 -6.81 12.68 30.97
C THR A 62 -7.92 13.52 30.34
N VAL A 63 -9.19 13.13 30.49
CA VAL A 63 -10.32 13.80 29.85
C VAL A 63 -10.70 15.02 30.67
N ASP A 64 -10.86 14.87 31.98
CA ASP A 64 -11.12 16.01 32.86
C ASP A 64 -9.93 16.98 32.94
N ALA A 65 -8.70 16.45 32.97
CA ALA A 65 -7.49 17.26 32.92
C ALA A 65 -7.39 18.09 31.62
N ALA A 66 -7.85 17.57 30.47
CA ALA A 66 -7.90 18.30 29.21
C ALA A 66 -8.91 19.47 29.23
N HIS A 67 -10.01 19.34 29.98
CA HIS A 67 -10.99 20.41 30.15
C HIS A 67 -10.46 21.54 31.05
N HIS A 68 -9.64 21.20 32.04
CA HIS A 68 -9.01 22.15 32.97
C HIS A 68 -7.70 22.78 32.47
N VAL A 69 -7.33 22.51 31.21
CA VAL A 69 -6.14 23.13 30.61
C VAL A 69 -6.28 24.67 30.66
N PRO A 70 -5.20 25.39 31.05
CA PRO A 70 -5.19 26.84 31.10
C PRO A 70 -5.69 27.50 29.81
N THR A 71 -6.42 28.59 29.96
CA THR A 71 -7.07 29.31 28.85
C THR A 71 -6.10 29.81 27.78
N TRP A 72 -4.85 30.15 28.14
CA TRP A 72 -3.82 30.56 27.18
C TRP A 72 -3.44 29.46 26.19
N VAL A 73 -3.48 28.19 26.60
CA VAL A 73 -3.25 27.04 25.71
C VAL A 73 -4.42 26.84 24.76
N LYS A 74 -5.65 27.10 25.22
CA LYS A 74 -6.85 27.06 24.37
C LYS A 74 -6.83 28.17 23.30
N LEU A 75 -6.27 29.33 23.64
CA LEU A 75 -6.15 30.48 22.72
C LEU A 75 -4.94 30.40 21.78
N LEU A 76 -3.94 29.58 22.11
CA LEU A 76 -2.68 29.46 21.35
C LEU A 76 -2.89 29.12 19.87
N PRO A 77 -3.70 28.12 19.48
CA PRO A 77 -3.92 27.78 18.07
C PRO A 77 -4.49 28.96 17.28
N THR A 78 -5.46 29.68 17.85
CA THR A 78 -6.08 30.87 17.23
C THR A 78 -5.06 31.99 17.08
N ALA A 79 -4.26 32.24 18.12
CA ALA A 79 -3.21 33.25 18.08
C ALA A 79 -2.12 32.92 17.05
N MET A 80 -1.66 31.67 16.97
CA MET A 80 -0.67 31.22 16.00
C MET A 80 -1.20 31.26 14.56
N GLY A 81 -2.47 30.90 14.35
CA GLY A 81 -3.13 31.02 13.06
C GLY A 81 -3.23 32.47 12.59
N ALA A 82 -3.66 33.39 13.48
CA ALA A 82 -3.70 34.83 13.20
C ALA A 82 -2.31 35.40 12.90
N LEU A 83 -1.28 34.99 13.65
CA LEU A 83 0.10 35.39 13.41
C LEU A 83 0.62 34.89 12.06
N GLY A 84 0.34 33.63 11.71
CA GLY A 84 0.69 33.05 10.41
C GLY A 84 0.02 33.79 9.24
N LEU A 85 -1.25 34.18 9.42
CA LEU A 85 -1.98 34.98 8.43
C LEU A 85 -1.36 36.37 8.23
N LEU A 86 -1.05 37.07 9.33
CA LEU A 86 -0.39 38.37 9.29
C LEU A 86 0.98 38.27 8.61
N LEU A 87 1.78 37.25 8.96
CA LEU A 87 3.10 37.03 8.37
C LEU A 87 2.99 36.78 6.86
N SER A 88 2.04 35.94 6.44
CA SER A 88 1.75 35.68 5.02
C SER A 88 1.36 36.97 4.28
N TRP A 89 0.44 37.76 4.86
CA TRP A 89 0.03 39.04 4.26
C TRP A 89 1.20 40.02 4.09
N VAL A 90 2.09 40.13 5.08
CA VAL A 90 3.30 40.97 4.97
C VAL A 90 4.22 40.47 3.86
N PHE A 91 4.46 39.15 3.79
CA PHE A 91 5.40 38.54 2.85
C PHE A 91 4.90 38.60 1.40
N TYR A 92 3.59 38.43 1.17
CA TYR A 92 3.02 38.35 -0.18
C TYR A 92 2.36 39.65 -0.66
N SER A 93 1.75 40.44 0.22
CA SER A 93 1.06 41.69 -0.18
C SER A 93 1.90 42.94 0.06
N ARG A 94 2.56 43.07 1.21
CA ARG A 94 3.26 44.32 1.60
C ARG A 94 4.67 44.42 1.02
N LYS A 95 5.44 43.32 1.06
CA LYS A 95 6.86 43.29 0.64
C LYS A 95 7.20 41.95 -0.05
N PRO A 96 6.85 41.79 -1.35
CA PRO A 96 7.04 40.54 -2.11
C PRO A 96 8.52 40.14 -2.32
N GLY A 97 9.48 41.00 -1.98
CA GLY A 97 10.92 40.67 -2.02
C GLY A 97 11.43 39.85 -0.83
N LEU A 98 10.71 39.83 0.31
CA LEU A 98 11.13 39.13 1.52
C LEU A 98 11.21 37.59 1.38
N PRO A 99 10.24 36.91 0.74
CA PRO A 99 10.32 35.47 0.52
C PRO A 99 11.59 35.06 -0.23
N GLY A 100 11.98 35.82 -1.26
CA GLY A 100 13.16 35.54 -2.07
C GLY A 100 14.50 35.75 -1.35
N VAL A 101 14.53 36.55 -0.27
CA VAL A 101 15.70 36.66 0.62
C VAL A 101 15.72 35.47 1.57
N PHE A 102 14.57 35.13 2.15
CA PHE A 102 14.42 34.00 3.05
C PHE A 102 14.80 32.66 2.39
N THR A 103 14.35 32.43 1.14
CA THR A 103 14.71 31.21 0.39
C THR A 103 16.19 31.15 0.05
N ARG A 104 16.87 32.28 -0.16
CA ARG A 104 18.32 32.32 -0.39
C ARG A 104 19.11 32.02 0.89
N THR A 105 18.71 32.58 2.03
CA THR A 105 19.35 32.30 3.32
C THR A 105 19.16 30.85 3.75
N PHE A 106 17.95 30.30 3.57
CA PHE A 106 17.60 28.93 3.96
C PHE A 106 17.51 27.99 2.75
N SER A 107 18.38 28.15 1.76
CA SER A 107 18.30 27.42 0.49
C SER A 107 18.28 25.90 0.66
N ALA A 108 19.05 25.35 1.60
CA ALA A 108 19.09 23.91 1.85
C ALA A 108 17.74 23.38 2.37
N ILE A 109 17.17 24.05 3.38
CA ILE A 109 15.88 23.68 3.99
C ILE A 109 14.75 23.92 2.99
N HIS A 110 14.76 25.05 2.30
CA HIS A 110 13.81 25.34 1.25
C HIS A 110 13.84 24.26 0.16
N THR A 111 15.02 23.85 -0.30
CA THR A 111 15.15 22.79 -1.31
C THR A 111 14.59 21.46 -0.81
N LEU A 112 14.79 21.14 0.47
CA LEU A 112 14.23 19.93 1.09
C LEU A 112 12.70 19.91 1.01
N PHE A 113 12.02 20.96 1.45
CA PHE A 113 10.56 21.04 1.40
C PHE A 113 10.03 21.25 -0.02
N PHE A 114 10.74 22.03 -0.85
CA PHE A 114 10.40 22.28 -2.24
C PHE A 114 10.42 21.00 -3.07
N ARG A 115 11.41 20.13 -2.84
CA ARG A 115 11.49 18.79 -3.45
C ARG A 115 10.68 17.73 -2.71
N LYS A 116 9.64 18.12 -1.96
CA LYS A 116 8.74 17.20 -1.24
C LYS A 116 9.52 16.16 -0.40
N TRP A 117 10.57 16.62 0.28
CA TRP A 117 11.44 15.78 1.11
C TRP A 117 12.19 14.68 0.36
N PHE A 118 12.34 14.79 -0.97
CA PHE A 118 13.01 13.83 -1.86
C PHE A 118 12.42 12.41 -1.83
N PHE A 119 11.23 12.24 -1.26
CA PHE A 119 10.63 10.92 -1.07
C PHE A 119 10.24 10.29 -2.41
N ASP A 120 9.74 11.10 -3.34
CA ASP A 120 9.35 10.65 -4.67
C ASP A 120 10.57 10.17 -5.48
N GLU A 121 11.67 10.92 -5.45
CA GLU A 121 12.89 10.54 -6.15
C GLU A 121 13.55 9.30 -5.55
N LEU A 122 13.54 9.19 -4.21
CA LEU A 122 14.01 8.00 -3.52
C LEU A 122 13.16 6.79 -3.89
N TYR A 123 11.84 6.92 -3.87
CA TYR A 123 10.92 5.84 -4.22
C TYR A 123 11.10 5.40 -5.68
N ASN A 124 11.22 6.35 -6.60
CA ASN A 124 11.47 6.07 -8.01
C ASN A 124 12.83 5.38 -8.22
N ALA A 125 13.88 5.82 -7.52
CA ALA A 125 15.21 5.25 -7.63
C ALA A 125 15.32 3.83 -7.04
N VAL A 126 14.70 3.60 -5.88
CA VAL A 126 14.81 2.34 -5.12
C VAL A 126 13.80 1.30 -5.60
N PHE A 127 12.54 1.67 -5.82
CA PHE A 127 11.48 0.72 -6.13
C PHE A 127 11.16 0.70 -7.62
N VAL A 128 10.73 1.83 -8.18
CA VAL A 128 10.17 1.87 -9.55
C VAL A 128 11.22 1.44 -10.58
N ARG A 129 12.40 2.06 -10.59
CA ARG A 129 13.44 1.77 -11.58
C ARG A 129 13.94 0.32 -11.47
N ASN A 130 14.05 -0.20 -10.26
CA ASN A 130 14.52 -1.57 -10.04
C ASN A 130 13.45 -2.59 -10.43
N ALA A 131 12.18 -2.36 -10.11
CA ALA A 131 11.07 -3.18 -10.58
C ALA A 131 10.99 -3.21 -12.11
N LEU A 132 11.14 -2.06 -12.77
CA LEU A 132 11.16 -1.97 -14.24
C LEU A 132 12.38 -2.68 -14.88
N ARG A 133 13.52 -2.70 -14.20
CA ARG A 133 14.71 -3.45 -14.65
C ARG A 133 14.50 -4.95 -14.49
N ALA A 134 14.00 -5.38 -13.34
CA ALA A 134 13.68 -6.78 -13.07
C ALA A 134 12.63 -7.30 -14.07
N GLY A 135 11.54 -6.57 -14.29
CA GLY A 135 10.51 -6.93 -15.26
C GLY A 135 11.05 -7.06 -16.68
N ARG A 136 11.92 -6.14 -17.11
CA ARG A 136 12.59 -6.23 -18.42
C ARG A 136 13.54 -7.42 -18.53
N ALA A 137 14.26 -7.74 -17.46
CA ALA A 137 15.14 -8.91 -17.43
C ALA A 137 14.32 -10.20 -17.58
N PHE A 138 13.21 -10.33 -16.83
CA PHE A 138 12.33 -11.49 -16.95
C PHE A 138 11.68 -11.60 -18.33
N TRP A 139 11.24 -10.48 -18.91
CA TRP A 139 10.70 -10.47 -20.27
C TRP A 139 11.74 -10.90 -21.32
N ALA A 140 12.98 -10.43 -21.21
CA ALA A 140 14.05 -10.84 -22.13
C ALA A 140 14.42 -12.32 -21.99
N THR A 141 14.42 -12.84 -20.76
CA THR A 141 14.66 -14.26 -20.50
C THR A 141 13.55 -15.12 -21.07
N ASP A 142 12.29 -14.75 -20.87
CA ASP A 142 11.12 -15.49 -21.37
C ASP A 142 11.16 -15.59 -22.90
N ARG A 143 11.34 -14.45 -23.60
CA ARG A 143 11.48 -14.44 -25.06
C ARG A 143 12.63 -15.32 -25.55
N ASN A 144 13.81 -15.25 -24.93
CA ASN A 144 14.97 -15.99 -25.43
C ASN A 144 14.92 -17.49 -25.11
N VAL A 145 14.40 -17.85 -23.94
CA VAL A 145 14.37 -19.24 -23.48
C VAL A 145 13.12 -19.96 -23.98
N VAL A 146 11.94 -19.35 -23.85
CA VAL A 146 10.67 -19.99 -24.23
C VAL A 146 10.50 -19.99 -25.74
N ASP A 147 10.65 -18.84 -26.43
CA ASP A 147 10.50 -18.83 -27.88
C ASP A 147 11.70 -19.54 -28.55
N GLY A 148 12.91 -19.31 -28.03
CA GLY A 148 14.14 -19.88 -28.60
C GLY A 148 14.30 -21.39 -28.43
N VAL A 149 13.83 -21.99 -27.33
CA VAL A 149 13.85 -23.45 -27.13
C VAL A 149 12.53 -24.09 -27.55
N GLY A 150 11.45 -23.31 -27.57
CA GLY A 150 10.12 -23.76 -27.92
C GLY A 150 9.86 -23.80 -29.43
N PRO A 151 8.75 -23.23 -29.92
CA PRO A 151 8.28 -23.45 -31.29
C PRO A 151 9.31 -23.04 -32.35
N ASP A 152 9.95 -21.88 -32.17
CA ASP A 152 10.90 -21.35 -33.15
C ASP A 152 12.19 -22.17 -33.18
N GLY A 153 12.66 -22.63 -32.02
CA GLY A 153 13.82 -23.53 -31.92
C GLY A 153 13.58 -24.88 -32.59
N VAL A 154 12.40 -25.48 -32.35
CA VAL A 154 12.01 -26.75 -32.98
C VAL A 154 11.81 -26.57 -34.49
N ALA A 155 11.18 -25.47 -34.91
CA ALA A 155 11.00 -25.15 -36.32
C ALA A 155 12.35 -24.95 -37.03
N ALA A 156 13.28 -24.21 -36.42
CA ALA A 156 14.63 -24.01 -36.96
C ALA A 156 15.36 -25.33 -37.17
N ARG A 157 15.33 -26.24 -36.19
CA ARG A 157 15.92 -27.59 -36.34
C ARG A 157 15.23 -28.43 -37.41
N SER A 158 13.92 -28.34 -37.54
CA SER A 158 13.18 -29.03 -38.59
C SER A 158 13.58 -28.51 -39.99
N MET A 159 13.77 -27.19 -40.14
CA MET A 159 14.25 -26.58 -41.37
C MET A 159 15.69 -27.00 -41.71
N ASP A 160 16.59 -27.07 -40.71
CA ASP A 160 17.97 -27.55 -40.91
C ASP A 160 17.99 -28.98 -41.45
N ILE A 161 17.21 -29.88 -40.83
CA ILE A 161 17.09 -31.28 -41.26
C ILE A 161 16.53 -31.34 -42.68
N SER A 162 15.47 -30.58 -42.95
CA SER A 162 14.85 -30.51 -44.28
C SER A 162 15.84 -30.02 -45.34
N ALA A 163 16.72 -29.07 -45.01
CA ALA A 163 17.75 -28.58 -45.92
C ALA A 163 18.81 -29.66 -46.24
N ILE A 164 19.17 -30.50 -45.26
CA ILE A 164 20.08 -31.64 -45.46
C ILE A 164 19.40 -32.69 -46.36
N LEU A 165 18.16 -33.06 -46.05
CA LEU A 165 17.39 -34.04 -46.85
C LEU A 165 17.22 -33.56 -48.30
N LYS A 166 16.98 -32.26 -48.50
CA LYS A 166 16.90 -31.67 -49.84
C LYS A 166 18.21 -31.84 -50.61
N LYS A 167 19.37 -31.70 -49.97
CA LYS A 167 20.68 -31.91 -50.61
C LYS A 167 20.94 -33.39 -50.95
N ALA A 168 20.38 -34.32 -50.18
CA ALA A 168 20.48 -35.76 -50.47
C ALA A 168 19.71 -36.15 -51.76
N GLN A 169 18.77 -35.32 -52.22
CA GLN A 169 18.14 -35.47 -53.52
C GLN A 169 19.02 -34.86 -54.63
N THR A 170 19.96 -35.66 -55.13
CA THR A 170 20.96 -35.20 -56.13
C THR A 170 20.45 -35.20 -57.58
N GLY A 171 19.27 -35.80 -57.85
CA GLY A 171 18.69 -35.90 -59.20
C GLY A 171 19.34 -36.95 -60.11
N TYR A 172 20.39 -37.64 -59.65
CA TYR A 172 21.05 -38.69 -60.42
C TYR A 172 20.35 -40.05 -60.26
N VAL A 173 19.92 -40.64 -61.36
CA VAL A 173 19.22 -41.96 -61.40
C VAL A 173 20.01 -43.06 -60.69
N PHE A 174 21.34 -43.04 -60.78
CA PHE A 174 22.20 -44.03 -60.12
C PHE A 174 22.04 -44.05 -58.59
N HIS A 175 21.93 -42.89 -57.95
CA HIS A 175 21.74 -42.80 -56.49
C HIS A 175 20.40 -43.41 -56.07
N TYR A 176 19.35 -43.18 -56.86
CA TYR A 176 18.03 -43.77 -56.58
C TYR A 176 18.03 -45.29 -56.72
N ALA A 177 18.64 -45.82 -57.79
CA ALA A 177 18.74 -47.28 -57.98
C ALA A 177 19.53 -47.95 -56.84
N PHE A 178 20.64 -47.33 -56.41
CA PHE A 178 21.43 -47.82 -55.28
C PHE A 178 20.63 -47.90 -53.98
N VAL A 179 19.88 -46.84 -53.64
CA VAL A 179 19.02 -46.81 -52.44
C VAL A 179 17.92 -47.87 -52.51
N MET A 180 17.31 -48.10 -53.68
CA MET A 180 16.28 -49.14 -53.85
C MET A 180 16.81 -50.54 -53.59
N ILE A 181 17.98 -50.90 -54.13
CA ILE A 181 18.59 -52.21 -53.92
C ILE A 181 18.89 -52.44 -52.44
N ILE A 182 19.48 -51.46 -51.76
CA ILE A 182 19.73 -51.53 -50.31
C ILE A 182 18.42 -51.68 -49.54
N GLY A 183 17.37 -50.92 -49.91
CA GLY A 183 16.07 -50.99 -49.26
C GLY A 183 15.43 -52.37 -49.35
N VAL A 184 15.43 -52.98 -50.55
CA VAL A 184 14.91 -54.34 -50.75
C VAL A 184 15.72 -55.35 -49.96
N PHE A 185 17.06 -55.26 -50.01
CA PHE A 185 17.93 -56.17 -49.28
C PHE A 185 17.70 -56.10 -47.77
N ALA A 186 17.66 -54.88 -47.21
CA ALA A 186 17.38 -54.66 -45.79
C ALA A 186 15.99 -55.15 -45.38
N PHE A 187 14.97 -54.92 -46.20
CA PHE A 187 13.61 -55.38 -45.93
C PHE A 187 13.50 -56.89 -45.93
N VAL A 188 14.10 -57.56 -46.92
CA VAL A 188 14.15 -59.03 -47.00
C VAL A 188 14.94 -59.60 -45.83
N SER A 189 16.13 -59.07 -45.52
CA SER A 189 16.91 -59.50 -44.35
C SER A 189 16.14 -59.32 -43.04
N TRP A 190 15.43 -58.21 -42.88
CA TRP A 190 14.58 -57.98 -41.70
C TRP A 190 13.44 -59.00 -41.61
N LEU A 191 12.79 -59.32 -42.74
CA LEU A 191 11.75 -60.37 -42.80
C LEU A 191 12.30 -61.74 -42.41
N PHE A 192 13.45 -62.15 -42.94
CA PHE A 192 14.07 -63.42 -42.56
C PHE A 192 14.38 -63.49 -41.06
N TYR A 193 14.95 -62.41 -40.49
CA TYR A 193 15.17 -62.31 -39.04
C TYR A 193 13.87 -62.40 -38.23
N LYS A 194 12.79 -61.76 -38.70
CA LYS A 194 11.48 -61.75 -38.04
C LYS A 194 10.74 -63.09 -38.15
N VAL A 195 10.90 -63.80 -39.27
CA VAL A 195 10.23 -65.08 -39.57
C VAL A 195 10.92 -66.25 -38.85
N GLY A 196 12.10 -66.05 -38.27
CA GLY A 196 12.72 -67.02 -37.37
C GLY A 196 13.38 -68.18 -38.12
N VAL A 197 14.29 -67.84 -39.02
CA VAL A 197 15.44 -68.70 -39.39
C VAL A 197 16.69 -68.14 -38.74
#